data_AF-A0A376AB12-F1
#
_entry.id   AF-A0A376AB12-F1
#
_cell.length_a   1.000
_cell.length_b   1.000
_cell.length_c   1.000
_cell.angle_alpha   90.00
_cell.angle_beta   90.00
_cell.angle_gamma   90.00
#
_symmetry.space_group_name_H-M   'P 1'
#
loop_
_entity.id
_entity.type
_entity.pdbx_description
1 polymer ?
#
loop_
_entity_poly.entity_id
_entity_poly.type
_entity_poly.pdbx_seq_one_letter_code
_entity_poly.pdbx_strand_id
1 'polypeptide(L)'
;MLPNPDRQAQDRAAFEARLQAIGASRYHDKHPFHQMLHGGGCSMIQVRAWVINRYYYQSRIPMKDAAFLSRCEDPQLRRIWRSRIEDHDGGIDEGGGIRRWLKLAEAVGLDPDFVASTRGVLPGTRFAVDAYVHFVREKPLLEAIASSLTELFAPAIHENRIAGLLKHYAFADDSALSYFRQRLNEAPQDVKFGLAFVLDHADTLEKQDAAAAALTFKTDVLWSQLDTLHSAYVAPARLPPGGWDGREGVTGALDENPLRGAAE
;
A
#
# COMPACT_ATOMS: atom_id res chain seq x y z
N MET A 1 19.76 -19.76 5.28
CA MET A 1 20.65 -19.52 6.44
C MET A 1 19.98 -20.22 7.63
N LEU A 2 20.61 -21.24 8.21
CA LEU A 2 20.06 -21.92 9.39
C LEU A 2 20.01 -20.90 10.55
N PRO A 3 18.95 -20.89 11.38
CA PRO A 3 18.89 -19.99 12.53
C PRO A 3 20.04 -20.28 13.49
N ASN A 4 20.70 -19.22 13.98
CA ASN A 4 21.78 -19.33 14.95
C ASN A 4 21.21 -19.85 16.28
N PRO A 5 21.62 -21.04 16.77
CA PRO A 5 21.06 -21.66 17.96
C PRO A 5 21.31 -20.88 19.27
N ASP A 6 22.24 -19.91 19.27
CA ASP A 6 22.56 -19.07 20.44
C ASP A 6 21.78 -17.76 20.50
N ARG A 7 20.83 -17.55 19.57
CA ARG A 7 20.05 -16.32 19.54
C ARG A 7 19.07 -16.33 20.72
N GLN A 8 19.05 -15.28 21.51
CA GLN A 8 18.11 -15.07 22.61
C GLN A 8 17.05 -14.04 22.21
N ALA A 9 15.92 -14.03 22.92
CA ALA A 9 14.90 -13.00 22.76
C ALA A 9 15.54 -11.63 23.02
N GLN A 10 15.32 -10.70 22.09
CA GLN A 10 15.82 -9.34 22.17
C GLN A 10 14.99 -8.57 23.20
N ASP A 11 15.59 -7.59 23.88
CA ASP A 11 14.79 -6.64 24.66
C ASP A 11 13.89 -5.79 23.74
N ARG A 12 12.97 -5.04 24.34
CA ARG A 12 12.00 -4.21 23.63
C ARG A 12 12.64 -3.27 22.61
N ALA A 13 13.70 -2.56 23.01
CA ALA A 13 14.34 -1.54 22.18
C ALA A 13 15.12 -2.18 21.02
N ALA A 14 15.83 -3.27 21.29
CA ALA A 14 16.55 -4.03 20.28
C ALA A 14 15.60 -4.70 19.27
N PHE A 15 14.43 -5.17 19.72
CA PHE A 15 13.43 -5.73 18.83
C PHE A 15 12.75 -4.63 17.97
N GLU A 16 12.42 -3.48 18.55
CA GLU A 16 11.92 -2.33 17.79
C GLU A 16 12.93 -1.88 16.71
N ALA A 17 14.21 -1.77 17.06
CA ALA A 17 15.27 -1.42 16.11
C ALA A 17 15.37 -2.42 14.96
N ARG A 18 15.14 -3.72 15.22
CA ARG A 18 15.08 -4.75 14.18
C ARG A 18 13.89 -4.54 13.24
N LEU A 19 12.71 -4.20 13.75
CA LEU A 19 11.54 -3.89 12.92
C LEU A 19 11.78 -2.64 12.05
N GLN A 20 12.41 -1.61 12.62
CA GLN A 20 12.82 -0.40 11.88
C GLN A 20 13.80 -0.72 10.74
N ALA A 21 14.79 -1.59 11.00
CA ALA A 21 15.78 -2.00 10.00
C ALA A 21 15.15 -2.73 8.79
N ILE A 22 14.07 -3.50 9.01
CA ILE A 22 13.31 -4.14 7.92
C ILE A 22 12.71 -3.09 6.99
N GLY A 23 12.04 -2.06 7.53
CA GLY A 23 11.52 -0.97 6.71
C GLY A 23 12.60 -0.18 5.99
N ALA A 24 13.67 0.16 6.71
CA ALA A 24 14.81 0.90 6.17
C ALA A 24 15.52 0.19 5.01
N SER A 25 15.40 -1.13 4.88
CA SER A 25 16.02 -1.91 3.81
C SER A 25 15.04 -2.42 2.75
N ARG A 26 13.77 -2.66 3.09
CA ARG A 26 12.83 -3.40 2.23
C ARG A 26 11.57 -2.64 1.85
N TYR A 27 11.32 -1.46 2.42
CA TYR A 27 10.11 -0.74 2.08
C TYR A 27 10.11 -0.30 0.61
N HIS A 28 8.93 -0.23 0.00
CA HIS A 28 8.79 -0.12 -1.46
C HIS A 28 9.19 1.24 -2.04
N ASP A 29 9.58 2.21 -1.22
CA ASP A 29 10.11 3.49 -1.68
C ASP A 29 11.41 3.35 -2.46
N LYS A 30 12.15 2.28 -2.15
CA LYS A 30 13.41 1.91 -2.81
C LYS A 30 13.22 1.24 -4.16
N HIS A 31 12.00 0.84 -4.50
CA HIS A 31 11.75 0.15 -5.75
C HIS A 31 11.93 1.11 -6.95
N PRO A 32 12.58 0.68 -8.05
CA PRO A 32 12.79 1.53 -9.24
C PRO A 32 11.51 2.18 -9.79
N PHE A 33 10.43 1.43 -9.92
CA PHE A 33 9.11 1.97 -10.31
C PHE A 33 8.63 3.12 -9.39
N HIS A 34 8.85 3.01 -8.07
CA HIS A 34 8.48 4.08 -7.14
C HIS A 34 9.32 5.34 -7.38
N GLN A 35 10.63 5.17 -7.59
CA GLN A 35 11.54 6.28 -7.92
C GLN A 35 11.17 6.94 -9.25
N MET A 36 10.83 6.15 -10.27
CA MET A 36 10.33 6.67 -11.55
C MET A 36 9.05 7.47 -11.37
N LEU A 37 8.06 6.93 -10.67
CA LEU A 37 6.79 7.60 -10.44
C LEU A 37 6.99 8.93 -9.72
N HIS A 38 7.68 8.94 -8.58
CA HIS A 38 7.81 10.16 -7.78
C HIS A 38 8.89 11.13 -8.28
N GLY A 39 9.79 10.67 -9.16
CA GLY A 39 10.79 11.49 -9.85
C GLY A 39 10.34 12.04 -11.21
N GLY A 40 9.09 11.80 -11.64
CA GLY A 40 8.58 12.28 -12.92
C GLY A 40 9.05 11.49 -14.14
N GLY A 41 9.54 10.27 -13.96
CA GLY A 41 10.02 9.39 -15.03
C GLY A 41 8.94 8.48 -15.64
N CYS A 42 7.73 8.44 -15.09
CA CYS A 42 6.64 7.64 -15.66
C CYS A 42 5.85 8.37 -16.75
N SER A 43 5.51 7.66 -17.82
CA SER A 43 4.53 8.08 -18.83
C SER A 43 3.10 8.05 -18.27
N MET A 44 2.14 8.65 -18.99
CA MET A 44 0.74 8.63 -18.54
C MET A 44 0.16 7.22 -18.47
N ILE A 45 0.51 6.33 -19.41
CA ILE A 45 0.14 4.91 -19.36
C ILE A 45 0.66 4.24 -18.09
N GLN A 46 1.92 4.49 -17.72
CA GLN A 46 2.53 3.91 -16.51
C GLN A 46 1.88 4.45 -15.22
N VAL A 47 1.55 5.75 -15.18
CA VAL A 47 0.82 6.37 -14.07
C VAL A 47 -0.58 5.77 -13.94
N ARG A 48 -1.35 5.72 -15.03
CA ARG A 48 -2.71 5.13 -15.06
C ARG A 48 -2.70 3.65 -14.65
N ALA A 49 -1.75 2.87 -15.16
CA ALA A 49 -1.57 1.48 -14.77
C ALA A 49 -1.31 1.33 -13.26
N TRP A 50 -0.50 2.20 -12.68
CA TRP A 50 -0.29 2.23 -11.24
C TRP A 50 -1.57 2.58 -10.48
N VAL A 51 -2.34 3.59 -10.92
CA VAL A 51 -3.62 3.96 -10.28
C VAL A 51 -4.60 2.78 -10.29
N ILE A 52 -4.76 2.10 -11.43
CA ILE A 52 -5.63 0.92 -11.59
C ILE A 52 -5.22 -0.21 -10.64
N ASN A 53 -3.93 -0.55 -10.63
CA ASN A 53 -3.44 -1.68 -9.83
C ASN A 53 -3.46 -1.37 -8.33
N ARG A 54 -3.08 -0.14 -7.96
CA ARG A 54 -3.03 0.27 -6.55
C ARG A 54 -4.42 0.50 -5.97
N TYR A 55 -5.42 0.82 -6.80
CA TYR A 55 -6.83 0.78 -6.38
C TYR A 55 -7.21 -0.60 -5.82
N TYR A 56 -6.76 -1.70 -6.46
CA TYR A 56 -7.04 -3.04 -5.95
C TYR A 56 -6.52 -3.21 -4.52
N TYR A 57 -5.25 -2.87 -4.28
CA TYR A 57 -4.69 -2.88 -2.92
C TYR A 57 -5.53 -2.04 -1.96
N GLN A 58 -5.88 -0.79 -2.33
CA GLN A 58 -6.67 0.10 -1.47
C GLN A 58 -8.06 -0.46 -1.15
N SER A 59 -8.76 -1.02 -2.14
CA SER A 59 -10.09 -1.61 -1.98
C SER A 59 -10.10 -2.88 -1.12
N ARG A 60 -8.93 -3.53 -0.94
CA ARG A 60 -8.80 -4.74 -0.12
C ARG A 60 -8.32 -4.47 1.31
N ILE A 61 -7.89 -3.24 1.64
CA ILE A 61 -7.53 -2.89 3.02
C ILE A 61 -8.71 -3.07 3.99
N PRO A 62 -9.92 -2.50 3.76
CA PRO A 62 -11.04 -2.71 4.68
C PRO A 62 -11.49 -4.18 4.73
N MET A 63 -11.37 -4.92 3.62
CA MET A 63 -11.64 -6.38 3.62
C MET A 63 -10.64 -7.15 4.51
N LYS A 64 -9.36 -6.81 4.44
CA LYS A 64 -8.30 -7.35 5.31
C LYS A 64 -8.56 -6.98 6.76
N ASP A 65 -8.94 -5.74 7.04
CA ASP A 65 -9.24 -5.29 8.41
C ASP A 65 -10.51 -5.92 8.98
N ALA A 66 -11.54 -6.18 8.15
CA ALA A 66 -12.72 -6.92 8.55
C ALA A 66 -12.41 -8.40 8.85
N ALA A 67 -11.57 -9.05 8.03
CA ALA A 67 -11.11 -10.42 8.27
C ALA A 67 -10.26 -10.53 9.55
N PHE A 68 -9.52 -9.48 9.90
CA PHE A 68 -8.84 -9.39 11.20
C PHE A 68 -9.84 -9.24 12.35
N LEU A 69 -10.77 -8.28 12.24
CA LEU A 69 -11.76 -7.98 13.28
C LEU A 69 -12.64 -9.18 13.62
N SER A 70 -12.99 -10.02 12.63
CA SER A 70 -13.82 -11.21 12.87
C SER A 70 -13.16 -12.26 13.79
N ARG A 71 -11.85 -12.11 14.07
CA ARG A 71 -11.05 -13.01 14.91
C ARG A 71 -10.69 -12.38 16.27
N CYS A 72 -11.05 -11.11 16.48
CA CYS A 72 -10.70 -10.36 17.68
C CYS A 72 -11.79 -10.53 18.74
N GLU A 73 -11.51 -11.28 19.81
CA GLU A 73 -12.46 -11.48 20.91
C GLU A 73 -12.54 -10.27 21.86
N ASP A 74 -11.42 -9.54 22.04
CA ASP A 74 -11.36 -8.33 22.86
C ASP A 74 -12.16 -7.17 22.21
N PRO A 75 -13.24 -6.68 22.87
CA PRO A 75 -13.98 -5.53 22.39
C PRO A 75 -13.17 -4.23 22.30
N GLN A 76 -12.15 -4.04 23.15
CA GLN A 76 -11.31 -2.84 23.10
C GLN A 76 -10.46 -2.85 21.84
N LEU A 77 -9.79 -3.96 21.51
CA LEU A 77 -9.11 -4.14 20.24
C LEU A 77 -10.05 -3.88 19.04
N ARG A 78 -11.29 -4.39 19.07
CA ARG A 78 -12.26 -4.13 17.99
C ARG A 78 -12.62 -2.64 17.85
N ARG A 79 -12.81 -1.92 18.96
CA ARG A 79 -13.11 -0.48 18.95
C ARG A 79 -11.96 0.35 18.37
N ILE A 80 -10.73 -0.04 18.65
CA ILE A 80 -9.54 0.61 18.12
C ILE A 80 -9.39 0.29 16.63
N TRP A 81 -9.53 -0.98 16.24
CA TRP A 81 -9.19 -1.41 14.88
C TRP A 81 -10.26 -1.03 13.83
N ARG A 82 -11.52 -0.84 14.22
CA ARG A 82 -12.61 -0.50 13.27
C ARG A 82 -12.44 0.86 12.59
N SER A 83 -11.72 1.81 13.20
CA SER A 83 -11.46 3.13 12.59
C SER A 83 -10.79 2.97 11.23
N ARG A 84 -9.93 1.97 11.06
CA ARG A 84 -9.27 1.65 9.77
C ARG A 84 -10.27 1.36 8.66
N ILE A 85 -11.38 0.70 8.98
CA ILE A 85 -12.46 0.43 8.01
C ILE A 85 -13.23 1.72 7.75
N GLU A 86 -13.61 2.43 8.82
CA GLU A 86 -14.32 3.72 8.74
C GLU A 86 -13.56 4.74 7.87
N ASP A 87 -12.23 4.81 7.98
CA ASP A 87 -11.38 5.70 7.19
C ASP A 87 -11.35 5.33 5.69
N HIS A 88 -11.34 4.03 5.36
CA HIS A 88 -11.27 3.55 3.98
C HIS A 88 -12.63 3.60 3.27
N ASP A 89 -13.69 3.16 3.95
CA ASP A 89 -15.04 3.08 3.40
C ASP A 89 -15.75 4.44 3.50
N GLY A 90 -15.55 5.16 4.61
CA GLY A 90 -16.25 6.39 4.96
C GLY A 90 -17.74 6.17 5.25
N GLY A 91 -18.48 7.26 5.43
CA GLY A 91 -19.94 7.19 5.48
C GLY A 91 -20.56 6.95 4.11
N ILE A 92 -21.86 6.63 4.14
CA ILE A 92 -22.64 6.18 2.98
C ILE A 92 -22.58 7.20 1.83
N ASP A 93 -22.74 8.48 2.17
CA ASP A 93 -22.91 9.55 1.18
C ASP A 93 -21.60 10.24 0.81
N GLU A 94 -20.68 10.39 1.75
CA GLU A 94 -19.40 11.09 1.57
C GLU A 94 -18.29 10.15 1.06
N GLY A 95 -18.30 8.89 1.48
CA GLY A 95 -17.27 7.89 1.20
C GLY A 95 -15.90 8.20 1.84
N GLY A 96 -15.03 7.20 1.84
CA GLY A 96 -13.73 7.26 2.50
C GLY A 96 -12.54 7.35 1.53
N GLY A 97 -11.42 6.80 1.98
CA GLY A 97 -10.19 6.70 1.21
C GLY A 97 -10.37 6.03 -0.16
N ILE A 98 -11.27 5.03 -0.29
CA ILE A 98 -11.54 4.37 -1.57
C ILE A 98 -12.12 5.36 -2.59
N ARG A 99 -13.08 6.20 -2.17
CA ARG A 99 -13.65 7.22 -3.05
C ARG A 99 -12.66 8.31 -3.41
N ARG A 100 -11.81 8.72 -2.45
CA ARG A 100 -10.70 9.65 -2.74
C ARG A 100 -9.71 9.05 -3.76
N TRP A 101 -9.49 7.73 -3.76
CA TRP A 101 -8.68 7.07 -4.78
C TRP A 101 -9.34 7.09 -6.17
N LEU A 102 -10.67 6.95 -6.25
CA LEU A 102 -11.39 7.07 -7.52
C LEU A 102 -11.32 8.49 -8.08
N LYS A 103 -11.31 9.54 -7.24
CA LYS A 103 -11.03 10.92 -7.70
C LYS A 103 -9.63 11.06 -8.31
N LEU A 104 -8.63 10.34 -7.78
CA LEU A 104 -7.30 10.28 -8.40
C LEU A 104 -7.37 9.58 -9.77
N ALA A 105 -8.21 8.55 -9.93
CA ALA A 105 -8.44 7.91 -11.23
C ALA A 105 -9.02 8.89 -12.26
N GLU A 106 -10.03 9.68 -11.88
CA GLU A 106 -10.60 10.74 -12.74
C GLU A 106 -9.53 11.74 -13.15
N ALA A 107 -8.71 12.20 -12.20
CA ALA A 107 -7.67 13.19 -12.44
C ALA A 107 -6.62 12.70 -13.46
N VAL A 108 -6.31 11.40 -13.46
CA VAL A 108 -5.41 10.83 -14.47
C VAL A 108 -6.14 10.44 -15.77
N GLY A 109 -7.42 10.79 -15.93
CA GLY A 109 -8.20 10.54 -17.14
C GLY A 109 -8.71 9.10 -17.28
N LEU A 110 -9.01 8.44 -16.16
CA LEU A 110 -9.64 7.12 -16.11
C LEU A 110 -11.11 7.24 -15.68
N ASP A 111 -11.97 6.40 -16.25
CA ASP A 111 -13.33 6.15 -15.80
C ASP A 111 -13.30 5.47 -14.41
N PRO A 112 -13.88 6.09 -13.36
CA PRO A 112 -13.99 5.49 -12.03
C PRO A 112 -14.64 4.12 -12.03
N ASP A 113 -15.65 3.87 -12.86
CA ASP A 113 -16.37 2.60 -12.89
C ASP A 113 -15.50 1.49 -13.48
N PHE A 114 -14.67 1.82 -14.48
CA PHE A 114 -13.66 0.90 -14.99
C PHE A 114 -12.64 0.54 -13.90
N VAL A 115 -12.09 1.53 -13.19
CA VAL A 115 -11.14 1.28 -12.10
C VAL A 115 -11.79 0.45 -10.99
N ALA A 116 -13.02 0.80 -10.59
CA ALA A 116 -13.79 0.11 -9.57
C ALA A 116 -14.10 -1.34 -9.93
N SER A 117 -14.27 -1.65 -11.22
CA SER A 117 -14.51 -3.01 -11.71
C SER A 117 -13.33 -3.97 -11.50
N THR A 118 -12.12 -3.45 -11.30
CA THR A 118 -10.87 -4.21 -11.15
C THR A 118 -10.47 -5.06 -12.38
N ARG A 119 -11.12 -4.88 -13.54
CA ARG A 119 -10.84 -5.66 -14.75
C ARG A 119 -9.42 -5.47 -15.29
N GLY A 120 -8.86 -4.26 -15.18
CA GLY A 120 -7.50 -3.94 -15.64
C GLY A 120 -6.37 -4.30 -14.66
N VAL A 121 -6.68 -4.91 -13.51
CA VAL A 121 -5.70 -5.21 -12.47
C VAL A 121 -4.85 -6.41 -12.89
N LEU A 122 -3.52 -6.25 -12.83
CA LEU A 122 -2.58 -7.31 -13.19
C LEU A 122 -2.71 -8.51 -12.25
N PRO A 123 -2.57 -9.75 -12.76
CA PRO A 123 -2.67 -10.96 -11.94
C PRO A 123 -1.65 -11.00 -10.79
N GLY A 124 -0.42 -10.52 -11.02
CA GLY A 124 0.59 -10.44 -9.96
C GLY A 124 0.21 -9.49 -8.82
N THR A 125 -0.40 -8.34 -9.15
CA THR A 125 -0.98 -7.44 -8.14
C THR A 125 -2.10 -8.14 -7.38
N ARG A 126 -3.03 -8.81 -8.10
CA ARG A 126 -4.14 -9.53 -7.47
C ARG A 126 -3.65 -10.57 -6.48
N PHE A 127 -2.72 -11.44 -6.87
CA PHE A 127 -2.17 -12.47 -6.00
C PHE A 127 -1.41 -11.91 -4.80
N ALA A 128 -0.60 -10.87 -4.98
CA ALA A 128 0.12 -10.24 -3.88
C ALA A 128 -0.85 -9.63 -2.84
N VAL A 129 -1.88 -8.94 -3.31
CA VAL A 129 -2.89 -8.32 -2.44
C VAL A 129 -3.77 -9.37 -1.76
N ASP A 130 -4.25 -10.37 -2.48
CA ASP A 130 -5.10 -11.43 -1.92
C ASP A 130 -4.32 -12.27 -0.89
N ALA A 131 -3.02 -12.49 -1.10
CA ALA A 131 -2.14 -13.11 -0.12
C ALA A 131 -2.12 -12.34 1.21
N TYR A 132 -2.19 -11.00 1.18
CA TYR A 132 -2.26 -10.20 2.41
C TYR A 132 -3.57 -10.39 3.16
N VAL A 133 -4.70 -10.42 2.43
CA VAL A 133 -6.02 -10.70 3.03
C VAL A 133 -6.03 -12.09 3.68
N HIS A 134 -5.54 -13.11 2.98
CA HIS A 134 -5.46 -14.48 3.52
C HIS A 134 -4.51 -14.58 4.71
N PHE A 135 -3.32 -13.95 4.64
CA PHE A 135 -2.36 -13.95 5.73
C PHE A 135 -2.99 -13.45 7.04
N VAL A 136 -3.71 -12.34 6.98
CA VAL A 136 -4.38 -11.75 8.16
C VAL A 136 -5.60 -12.57 8.61
N ARG A 137 -6.25 -13.31 7.71
CA ARG A 137 -7.32 -14.24 8.05
C ARG A 137 -6.83 -15.51 8.76
N GLU A 138 -5.61 -15.95 8.48
CA GLU A 138 -5.13 -17.29 8.85
C GLU A 138 -4.04 -17.30 9.92
N LYS A 139 -3.10 -16.34 9.90
CA LYS A 139 -1.96 -16.32 10.82
C LYS A 139 -2.36 -15.91 12.24
N PRO A 140 -1.60 -16.28 13.28
CA PRO A 140 -1.87 -15.81 14.64
C PRO A 140 -1.97 -14.28 14.74
N LEU A 141 -2.70 -13.77 15.75
CA LEU A 141 -3.00 -12.34 15.88
C LEU A 141 -1.73 -11.47 15.91
N LEU A 142 -0.66 -11.95 16.54
CA LEU A 142 0.61 -11.24 16.59
C LEU A 142 1.18 -10.97 15.19
N GLU A 143 1.28 -11.99 14.33
CA GLU A 143 1.76 -11.81 12.95
C GLU A 143 0.80 -10.95 12.12
N ALA A 144 -0.51 -11.11 12.31
CA ALA A 144 -1.50 -10.30 11.61
C ALA A 144 -1.34 -8.81 11.95
N ILE A 145 -1.15 -8.45 13.23
CA ILE A 145 -0.87 -7.07 13.65
C ILE A 145 0.51 -6.64 13.17
N ALA A 146 1.55 -7.46 13.31
CA ALA A 146 2.90 -7.13 12.87
C ALA A 146 2.98 -6.80 11.37
N SER A 147 2.15 -7.46 10.55
CA SER A 147 2.05 -7.18 9.11
C SER A 147 1.44 -5.80 8.77
N SER A 148 0.84 -5.08 9.71
CA SER A 148 0.40 -3.68 9.48
C SER A 148 1.52 -2.66 9.69
N LEU A 149 2.58 -3.03 10.42
CA LEU A 149 3.65 -2.11 10.87
C LEU A 149 4.47 -1.47 9.76
N THR A 150 4.27 -1.87 8.50
CA THR A 150 4.71 -1.07 7.34
C THR A 150 4.26 0.39 7.36
N GLU A 151 3.20 0.70 8.12
CA GLU A 151 2.72 2.06 8.34
C GLU A 151 3.69 2.93 9.15
N LEU A 152 4.65 2.35 9.90
CA LEU A 152 5.76 3.10 10.53
C LEU A 152 6.56 3.90 9.51
N PHE A 153 6.64 3.42 8.27
CA PHE A 153 7.46 4.02 7.22
C PHE A 153 6.64 4.92 6.29
N ALA A 154 5.30 4.89 6.39
CA ALA A 154 4.41 5.58 5.46
C ALA A 154 4.46 7.12 5.52
N PRO A 155 4.56 7.79 6.69
CA PRO A 155 4.47 9.26 6.77
C PRO A 155 5.56 9.99 5.97
N ALA A 156 6.84 9.64 6.20
CA ALA A 156 7.97 10.24 5.47
C ALA A 156 7.85 10.05 3.95
N ILE A 157 7.17 8.98 3.53
CA ILE A 157 6.99 8.67 2.12
C ILE A 157 5.81 9.45 1.55
N HIS A 158 4.68 9.54 2.26
CA HIS A 158 3.51 10.30 1.79
C HIS A 158 3.83 11.78 1.52
N GLU A 159 4.66 12.42 2.36
CA GLU A 159 5.14 13.78 2.11
C GLU A 159 5.94 13.86 0.80
N ASN A 160 6.91 12.95 0.60
CA ASN A 160 7.70 12.86 -0.62
C ASN A 160 6.84 12.55 -1.86
N ARG A 161 5.79 11.73 -1.71
CA ARG A 161 4.86 11.40 -2.81
C ARG A 161 4.10 12.62 -3.29
N ILE A 162 3.51 13.36 -2.36
CA ILE A 162 2.75 14.57 -2.67
C ILE A 162 3.66 15.59 -3.34
N ALA A 163 4.84 15.84 -2.76
CA ALA A 163 5.82 16.78 -3.32
C ALA A 163 6.28 16.38 -4.74
N GLY A 164 6.61 15.10 -4.95
CA GLY A 164 7.04 14.58 -6.24
C GLY A 164 5.94 14.67 -7.30
N LEU A 165 4.72 14.21 -6.98
CA LEU A 165 3.60 14.25 -7.92
C LEU A 165 3.23 15.69 -8.30
N LEU A 166 3.12 16.61 -7.32
CA LEU A 166 2.84 18.03 -7.55
C LEU A 166 3.91 18.70 -8.41
N LYS A 167 5.18 18.36 -8.18
CA LYS A 167 6.30 18.94 -8.93
C LYS A 167 6.29 18.49 -10.38
N HIS A 168 6.01 17.21 -10.64
CA HIS A 168 6.28 16.61 -11.93
C HIS A 168 5.05 16.48 -12.82
N TYR A 169 3.84 16.32 -12.29
CA TYR A 169 2.67 15.96 -13.10
C TYR A 169 1.58 17.04 -13.18
N ALA A 170 1.04 17.25 -14.39
CA ALA A 170 0.05 18.28 -14.68
C ALA A 170 -1.32 17.98 -14.05
N PHE A 171 -1.70 16.69 -13.97
CA PHE A 171 -2.94 16.27 -13.32
C PHE A 171 -2.92 16.46 -11.79
N ALA A 172 -1.73 16.62 -11.19
CA ALA A 172 -1.60 16.61 -9.74
C ALA A 172 -2.00 17.98 -9.18
N ASP A 173 -3.19 18.06 -8.59
CA ASP A 173 -3.68 19.22 -7.84
C ASP A 173 -4.14 18.81 -6.43
N ASP A 174 -4.67 19.77 -5.66
CA ASP A 174 -5.13 19.52 -4.29
C ASP A 174 -6.31 18.54 -4.22
N SER A 175 -7.16 18.51 -5.26
CA SER A 175 -8.30 17.58 -5.33
C SER A 175 -7.81 16.15 -5.60
N ALA A 176 -6.94 15.98 -6.61
CA ALA A 176 -6.37 14.71 -7.03
C ALA A 176 -5.52 14.06 -5.93
N LEU A 177 -4.83 14.87 -5.12
CA LEU A 177 -3.95 14.39 -4.05
C LEU A 177 -4.60 14.39 -2.66
N SER A 178 -5.90 14.70 -2.58
CA SER A 178 -6.68 14.68 -1.33
C SER A 178 -6.56 13.36 -0.57
N TYR A 179 -6.47 12.23 -1.28
CA TYR A 179 -6.21 10.91 -0.70
C TYR A 179 -4.91 10.88 0.12
N PHE A 180 -3.80 11.35 -0.45
CA PHE A 180 -2.49 11.30 0.22
C PHE A 180 -2.42 12.27 1.40
N ARG A 181 -2.99 13.47 1.26
CA ARG A 181 -3.03 14.47 2.33
C ARG A 181 -3.80 13.95 3.54
N GLN A 182 -4.96 13.34 3.31
CA GLN A 182 -5.78 12.81 4.39
C GLN A 182 -5.10 11.64 5.12
N ARG A 183 -4.40 10.76 4.39
CA ARG A 183 -3.65 9.64 4.99
C ARG A 183 -2.54 10.08 5.96
N LEU A 184 -1.97 11.29 5.81
CA LEU A 184 -0.99 11.83 6.77
C LEU A 184 -1.60 12.05 8.16
N ASN A 185 -2.89 12.36 8.23
CA ASN A 185 -3.59 12.63 9.49
C ASN A 185 -4.12 11.34 10.17
N GLU A 186 -4.46 10.31 9.37
CA GLU A 186 -5.07 9.06 9.84
C GLU A 186 -4.03 8.06 10.40
N ALA A 187 -2.81 8.02 9.83
CA ALA A 187 -1.78 7.03 10.18
C ALA A 187 -1.19 7.08 11.63
N PRO A 188 -1.04 8.22 12.34
CA PRO A 188 -0.21 8.27 13.54
C PRO A 188 -0.73 7.51 14.77
N GLN A 189 -2.05 7.37 14.93
CA GLN A 189 -2.68 6.74 16.11
C GLN A 189 -2.58 5.21 16.02
N ASP A 190 -2.95 4.69 14.86
CA ASP A 190 -3.02 3.27 14.50
C ASP A 190 -1.67 2.53 14.61
N VAL A 191 -0.60 3.22 14.25
CA VAL A 191 0.75 2.68 14.23
C VAL A 191 1.32 2.52 15.64
N LYS A 192 1.09 3.50 16.52
CA LYS A 192 1.57 3.46 17.91
C LYS A 192 0.96 2.29 18.66
N PHE A 193 -0.34 2.08 18.49
CA PHE A 193 -1.05 0.94 19.08
C PHE A 193 -0.49 -0.40 18.56
N GLY A 194 -0.40 -0.56 17.23
CA GLY A 194 0.10 -1.80 16.64
C GLY A 194 1.54 -2.13 17.06
N LEU A 195 2.42 -1.13 17.10
CA LEU A 195 3.81 -1.32 17.53
C LEU A 195 3.88 -1.71 19.00
N ALA A 196 3.17 -1.00 19.89
CA ALA A 196 3.14 -1.33 21.31
C ALA A 196 2.66 -2.78 21.52
N PHE A 197 1.55 -3.17 20.86
CA PHE A 197 1.02 -4.53 20.94
C PHE A 197 2.08 -5.56 20.55
N VAL A 198 2.75 -5.37 19.41
CA VAL A 198 3.76 -6.33 18.92
C VAL A 198 4.94 -6.42 19.87
N LEU A 199 5.43 -5.28 20.39
CA LEU A 199 6.53 -5.25 21.35
C LEU A 199 6.16 -5.88 22.71
N ASP A 200 4.89 -5.77 23.14
CA ASP A 200 4.40 -6.35 24.39
C ASP A 200 4.18 -7.88 24.27
N HIS A 201 3.76 -8.37 23.10
CA HIS A 201 3.33 -9.77 22.92
C HIS A 201 4.37 -10.65 22.22
N ALA A 202 5.40 -10.07 21.59
CA ALA A 202 6.56 -10.79 21.08
C ALA A 202 7.63 -10.99 22.18
N ASP A 203 7.21 -11.68 23.24
CA ASP A 203 7.97 -11.91 24.49
C ASP A 203 8.96 -13.09 24.43
N THR A 204 8.95 -13.87 23.34
CA THR A 204 9.94 -14.92 23.07
C THR A 204 10.63 -14.68 21.74
N LEU A 205 11.81 -15.30 21.54
CA LEU A 205 12.53 -15.19 20.28
C LEU A 205 11.68 -15.70 19.11
N GLU A 206 10.96 -16.81 19.29
CA GLU A 206 10.11 -17.39 18.26
C GLU A 206 9.02 -16.39 17.82
N LYS A 207 8.39 -15.70 18.77
CA LYS A 207 7.38 -14.69 18.48
C LYS A 207 7.98 -13.44 17.84
N GLN A 208 9.18 -13.03 18.25
CA GLN A 208 9.91 -11.92 17.61
C GLN A 208 10.28 -12.24 16.17
N ASP A 209 10.76 -13.45 15.92
CA ASP A 209 11.08 -13.93 14.57
C ASP A 209 9.82 -14.03 13.70
N ALA A 210 8.70 -14.52 14.25
CA ALA A 210 7.41 -14.57 13.55
C ALA A 210 6.88 -13.17 13.19
N ALA A 211 6.90 -12.22 14.13
CA ALA A 211 6.48 -10.84 13.88
C ALA A 211 7.39 -10.12 12.86
N ALA A 212 8.71 -10.30 12.95
CA ALA A 212 9.66 -9.78 11.97
C ALA A 212 9.44 -10.40 10.57
N ALA A 213 9.15 -11.70 10.51
CA ALA A 213 8.82 -12.38 9.26
C ALA A 213 7.49 -11.88 8.67
N ALA A 214 6.49 -11.57 9.50
CA ALA A 214 5.22 -11.00 9.06
C ALA A 214 5.39 -9.58 8.47
N LEU A 215 6.23 -8.75 9.09
CA LEU A 215 6.58 -7.45 8.53
C LEU A 215 7.36 -7.59 7.21
N THR A 216 8.28 -8.55 7.14
CA THR A 216 9.02 -8.88 5.90
C THR A 216 8.07 -9.32 4.79
N PHE A 217 7.15 -10.25 5.08
CA PHE A 217 6.09 -10.67 4.17
C PHE A 217 5.29 -9.46 3.64
N LYS A 218 4.93 -8.51 4.51
CA LYS A 218 4.23 -7.32 4.05
C LYS A 218 5.09 -6.45 3.12
N THR A 219 6.38 -6.31 3.38
CA THR A 219 7.28 -5.60 2.45
C THR A 219 7.36 -6.32 1.11
N ASP A 220 7.34 -7.65 1.09
CA ASP A 220 7.33 -8.46 -0.14
C ASP A 220 6.04 -8.25 -0.94
N VAL A 221 4.87 -8.24 -0.27
CA VAL A 221 3.57 -7.92 -0.91
C VAL A 221 3.60 -6.58 -1.62
N LEU A 222 4.20 -5.55 -0.99
CA LEU A 222 4.30 -4.22 -1.57
C LEU A 222 5.30 -4.17 -2.72
N TRP A 223 6.41 -4.90 -2.60
CA TRP A 223 7.46 -4.97 -3.62
C TRP A 223 6.97 -5.71 -4.87
N SER A 224 6.31 -6.87 -4.71
CA SER A 224 5.82 -7.68 -5.82
C SER A 224 4.76 -6.97 -6.68
N GLN A 225 3.96 -6.07 -6.10
CA GLN A 225 3.05 -5.21 -6.86
C GLN A 225 3.82 -4.28 -7.81
N LEU A 226 4.95 -3.73 -7.36
CA LEU A 226 5.77 -2.84 -8.18
C LEU A 226 6.63 -3.60 -9.19
N ASP A 227 7.12 -4.80 -8.87
CA ASP A 227 7.77 -5.69 -9.85
C ASP A 227 6.81 -6.02 -10.99
N THR A 228 5.55 -6.34 -10.64
CA THR A 228 4.49 -6.65 -11.59
C THR A 228 4.20 -5.47 -12.52
N LEU A 229 4.11 -4.25 -11.98
CA LEU A 229 3.94 -3.02 -12.77
C LEU A 229 5.16 -2.73 -13.65
N HIS A 230 6.37 -2.85 -13.10
CA HIS A 230 7.61 -2.56 -13.81
C HIS A 230 7.83 -3.52 -14.99
N SER A 231 7.62 -4.82 -14.78
CA SER A 231 7.73 -5.83 -15.82
C SER A 231 6.71 -5.60 -16.96
N ALA A 232 5.47 -5.26 -16.59
CA ALA A 232 4.38 -5.08 -17.55
C ALA A 232 4.48 -3.78 -18.36
N TYR A 233 4.92 -2.67 -17.74
CA TYR A 233 4.81 -1.33 -18.35
C TYR A 233 6.13 -0.56 -18.49
N VAL A 234 7.25 -1.07 -17.97
CA VAL A 234 8.57 -0.40 -18.06
C VAL A 234 9.56 -1.25 -18.82
N ALA A 235 10.02 -2.36 -18.24
CA ALA A 235 11.00 -3.25 -18.86
C ALA A 235 10.81 -4.67 -18.29
N PRO A 236 10.59 -5.69 -19.14
CA PRO A 236 10.64 -5.69 -20.61
C PRO A 236 9.36 -5.19 -21.31
N ALA A 237 8.42 -4.56 -20.59
CA ALA A 237 7.12 -4.12 -21.10
C ALA A 237 6.26 -5.27 -21.66
N ARG A 238 6.22 -6.39 -20.92
CA ARG A 238 5.45 -7.58 -21.28
C ARG A 238 4.13 -7.61 -20.53
N LEU A 239 3.12 -7.00 -21.11
CA LEU A 239 1.77 -7.05 -20.58
C LEU A 239 1.23 -8.50 -20.59
N PRO A 240 0.85 -9.09 -19.45
CA PRO A 240 0.24 -10.42 -19.44
C PRO A 240 -1.18 -10.36 -20.04
N PRO A 241 -1.72 -11.50 -20.53
CA PRO A 241 -3.13 -11.57 -20.94
C PRO A 241 -4.06 -11.07 -19.82
N GLY A 242 -5.00 -10.20 -20.18
CA GLY A 242 -5.91 -9.54 -19.23
C GLY A 242 -5.33 -8.34 -18.48
N GLY A 243 -4.06 -8.00 -18.68
CA GLY A 243 -3.52 -6.71 -18.23
C GLY A 243 -4.12 -5.55 -19.04
N TRP A 244 -4.26 -4.38 -18.41
CA TRP A 244 -4.80 -3.19 -19.08
C TRP A 244 -3.85 -2.68 -20.17
N ASP A 245 -4.35 -2.56 -21.39
CA ASP A 245 -3.59 -2.24 -22.61
C ASP A 245 -3.43 -0.75 -22.89
N GLY A 246 -3.97 0.10 -22.02
CA GLY A 246 -3.95 1.55 -22.17
C GLY A 246 -5.20 2.16 -22.79
N ARG A 247 -6.21 1.36 -23.21
CA ARG A 247 -7.37 1.87 -23.97
C ARG A 247 -8.69 1.86 -23.20
N GLU A 248 -9.05 0.73 -22.60
CA GLU A 248 -10.35 0.60 -21.93
C GLU A 248 -10.44 1.54 -20.72
N GLY A 249 -11.56 2.24 -20.57
CA GLY A 249 -11.80 3.14 -19.44
C GLY A 249 -10.95 4.41 -19.44
N VAL A 250 -10.36 4.82 -20.56
CA VAL A 250 -9.75 6.15 -20.70
C VAL A 250 -10.80 7.16 -21.14
N THR A 251 -10.93 8.26 -20.41
CA THR A 251 -11.93 9.33 -20.66
C THR A 251 -11.32 10.61 -21.25
N GLY A 252 -9.98 10.73 -21.27
CA GLY A 252 -9.22 11.82 -21.90
C GLY A 252 -8.40 11.36 -23.11
N ALA A 253 -7.44 12.17 -23.59
CA ALA A 253 -6.55 11.71 -24.66
C ALA A 253 -5.56 10.64 -24.14
N LEU A 254 -5.28 9.65 -25.00
CA LEU A 254 -4.46 8.49 -24.67
C LEU A 254 -3.00 8.88 -24.37
N ASP A 255 -2.48 9.86 -25.12
CA ASP A 255 -1.07 10.29 -25.11
C ASP A 255 -0.88 11.73 -24.59
N GLU A 256 -1.64 12.14 -23.57
CA GLU A 256 -1.35 13.41 -22.90
C GLU A 256 0.00 13.33 -22.20
N ASN A 257 0.88 14.30 -22.48
CA ASN A 257 2.13 14.44 -21.74
C ASN A 257 1.78 14.67 -20.27
N PRO A 258 2.15 13.74 -19.36
CA PRO A 258 1.73 13.85 -17.99
C PRO A 258 2.48 14.97 -17.25
N LEU A 259 3.60 15.48 -17.80
CA LEU A 259 4.53 16.36 -17.10
C LEU A 259 4.11 17.83 -17.09
N ARG A 260 4.35 18.51 -15.96
CA ARG A 260 4.21 19.98 -15.88
C ARG A 260 5.27 20.67 -16.74
N GLY A 261 4.84 21.64 -17.54
CA GLY A 261 5.76 22.55 -18.24
C GLY A 261 6.36 22.00 -19.53
N ALA A 262 5.81 20.95 -20.13
CA ALA A 262 6.25 20.46 -21.44
C ALA A 262 5.67 21.27 -22.63
N ALA A 263 5.46 22.57 -22.44
CA ALA A 263 5.20 23.50 -23.52
C ALA A 263 6.51 24.26 -23.83
N GLU A 264 7.03 23.97 -25.02
CA GLU A 264 8.21 24.50 -25.72
C GLU A 264 9.60 24.00 -25.29
#